data_AF-A0A9E1P1U9-F1
#
_entry.id   AF-A0A9E1P1U9-F1
#
_cell.length_a   1.000
_cell.length_b   1.000
_cell.length_c   1.000
_cell.angle_alpha   90.00
_cell.angle_beta   90.00
_cell.angle_gamma   90.00
#
_symmetry.space_group_name_H-M   'P 1'
#
loop_
_entity.id
_entity.type
_entity.pdbx_description
1 polymer ?
#
loop_
_entity_poly.entity_id
_entity_poly.type
_entity_poly.pdbx_seq_one_letter_code
_entity_poly.pdbx_strand_id
1 'polypeptide(L)'
;MTPNEYFQKLNSDYLALAQPFEELFWTTFMGTSEDHDGRVAAETALNTFKANPARISELIAQITQLEQEENSPENSALLHGLRGWLQFFEVNAIKSATARDMTGQLLQDDSDLFEKRKKLVLHFANEQGEQVEASTLVLSTNLLSEDSEAVRKSSHDALLELEGFVVRNGLIEAIKHRNAYARAQGYRNFFDYKVNKEERMTPEQLFEILDEFEHQTRDAQMQATDSLIEKHGEHATQPHNLKYYMRGDTTREMDPYLPFSKSLQRWVESFGRMGVQFRDATLTLDLLDRKGKYENGFMHAPQVAWYKNNDWSPAVINFTSNANPDQVGSGNDGLNTLFHEGGHAAHFSNITQNAPCFSQEFPPTSMSYAETQSMFFDSMLSDADWLKLYAKNTKGEAVPDKLIHKSIEATQPFFANGERGILVVPYYEWNIYSLPEEELSAERLIELARHWEKKILGVNCAARPLLSIPHLLDKDAACSYQGYLLANMAVYQTRAWFLREYGYLTDNPHIGNMLAQHYWAPGNSISHNDTLLSLTGEGFTGKYLAAHCNRSVAEAWQEAQTSMASALARIPPPVQPLQAAIQTVHGEELLASNSESDTAMFADFEAEINRRYH
;
A
#
# COMPACT_ATOMS: atom_id res chain seq x y z
N MET A 1 15.11 -35.06 -16.79
CA MET A 1 15.42 -33.62 -16.74
C MET A 1 16.36 -33.43 -15.57
N THR A 2 17.52 -32.82 -15.79
CA THR A 2 18.46 -32.46 -14.72
C THR A 2 17.89 -31.32 -13.85
N PRO A 3 18.40 -31.09 -12.62
CA PRO A 3 17.95 -29.97 -11.79
C PRO A 3 18.05 -28.61 -12.51
N ASN A 4 19.13 -28.40 -13.27
CA ASN A 4 19.31 -27.16 -14.04
C ASN A 4 18.28 -27.04 -15.18
N GLU A 5 18.06 -28.10 -15.97
CA GLU A 5 17.04 -28.08 -17.03
C GLU A 5 15.64 -27.79 -16.46
N TYR A 6 15.32 -28.35 -15.29
CA TYR A 6 14.04 -28.14 -14.62
C TYR A 6 13.88 -26.70 -14.13
N PHE A 7 14.92 -26.14 -13.50
CA PHE A 7 14.94 -24.74 -13.07
C PHE A 7 14.74 -23.76 -14.23
N GLN A 8 15.48 -23.93 -15.33
CA GLN A 8 15.35 -23.08 -16.51
C GLN A 8 13.96 -23.21 -17.16
N LYS A 9 13.40 -24.42 -17.15
CA LYS A 9 12.03 -24.65 -17.63
C LYS A 9 11.01 -23.92 -16.77
N LEU A 10 11.11 -23.97 -15.44
CA LEU A 10 10.19 -23.25 -14.55
C LEU A 10 10.23 -21.73 -14.78
N ASN A 11 11.43 -21.16 -14.88
CA ASN A 11 11.58 -19.72 -15.17
C ASN A 11 10.91 -19.35 -16.49
N SER A 12 11.13 -20.16 -17.54
CA SER A 12 10.58 -19.89 -18.87
C SER A 12 9.06 -20.10 -18.93
N ASP A 13 8.55 -21.17 -18.30
CA ASP A 13 7.12 -21.48 -18.23
C ASP A 13 6.35 -20.36 -17.50
N TYR A 14 6.90 -19.85 -16.39
CA TYR A 14 6.28 -18.75 -15.65
C TYR A 14 6.22 -17.48 -16.49
N LEU A 15 7.34 -17.05 -17.07
CA LEU A 15 7.39 -15.82 -17.87
C LEU A 15 6.48 -15.86 -19.09
N ALA A 16 6.36 -17.02 -19.75
CA ALA A 16 5.46 -17.23 -20.87
C ALA A 16 3.97 -17.09 -20.51
N LEU A 17 3.63 -17.21 -19.23
CA LEU A 17 2.26 -17.04 -18.72
C LEU A 17 2.05 -15.65 -18.10
N ALA A 18 3.03 -15.16 -17.34
CA ALA A 18 2.92 -13.89 -16.62
C ALA A 18 2.90 -12.70 -17.57
N GLN A 19 3.85 -12.60 -18.50
CA GLN A 19 3.98 -11.41 -19.36
C GLN A 19 2.72 -11.11 -20.18
N PRO A 20 2.08 -12.07 -20.89
CA PRO A 20 0.84 -11.79 -21.61
C PRO A 20 -0.31 -11.38 -20.69
N PHE A 21 -0.39 -11.95 -19.49
CA PHE A 21 -1.40 -11.55 -18.50
C PHE A 21 -1.21 -10.10 -18.08
N GLU A 22 0.01 -9.69 -17.72
CA GLU A 22 0.30 -8.33 -17.27
C GLU A 22 0.07 -7.29 -18.38
N GLU A 23 0.45 -7.59 -19.63
CA GLU A 23 0.18 -6.70 -20.78
C GLU A 23 -1.33 -6.48 -21.00
N LEU A 24 -2.13 -7.55 -20.89
CA LEU A 24 -3.59 -7.49 -20.98
C LEU A 24 -4.22 -6.82 -19.75
N PHE A 25 -3.66 -7.05 -18.57
CA PHE A 25 -4.08 -6.38 -17.34
C PHE A 25 -3.95 -4.86 -17.51
N TRP A 26 -2.77 -4.36 -17.91
CA TRP A 26 -2.55 -2.94 -18.14
C TRP A 26 -3.58 -2.33 -19.09
N THR A 27 -3.67 -2.89 -20.30
CA THR A 27 -4.46 -2.28 -21.39
C THR A 27 -5.95 -2.28 -21.09
N THR A 28 -6.47 -3.33 -20.45
CA THR A 28 -7.88 -3.37 -20.05
C THR A 28 -8.18 -2.47 -18.86
N PHE A 29 -7.32 -2.39 -17.84
CA PHE A 29 -7.52 -1.49 -16.69
C PHE A 29 -7.33 -0.02 -17.06
N MET A 30 -6.48 0.28 -18.04
CA MET A 30 -6.30 1.62 -18.58
C MET A 30 -7.38 2.00 -19.61
N GLY A 31 -8.31 1.10 -19.93
CA GLY A 31 -9.38 1.37 -20.88
C GLY A 31 -8.87 1.64 -22.30
N THR A 32 -7.71 1.08 -22.67
CA THR A 32 -7.15 1.14 -24.04
C THR A 32 -7.39 -0.14 -24.82
N SER A 33 -7.93 -1.18 -24.18
CA SER A 33 -8.34 -2.44 -24.80
C SER A 33 -9.63 -2.96 -24.16
N GLU A 34 -10.46 -3.59 -24.98
CA GLU A 34 -11.70 -4.27 -24.57
C GLU A 34 -11.51 -5.81 -24.46
N ASP A 35 -10.26 -6.32 -24.55
CA ASP A 35 -9.96 -7.75 -24.50
C ASP A 35 -10.02 -8.34 -23.08
N HIS A 36 -11.20 -8.22 -22.46
CA HIS A 36 -11.47 -8.77 -21.14
C HIS A 36 -11.43 -10.30 -21.12
N ASP A 37 -11.91 -10.96 -22.18
CA ASP A 37 -11.92 -12.41 -22.30
C ASP A 37 -10.49 -12.97 -22.39
N GLY A 38 -9.63 -12.34 -23.19
CA GLY A 38 -8.21 -12.67 -23.28
C GLY A 38 -7.50 -12.51 -21.94
N ARG A 39 -7.75 -11.40 -21.21
CA ARG A 39 -7.19 -11.19 -19.87
C ARG A 39 -7.61 -12.30 -18.91
N VAL A 40 -8.91 -12.63 -18.84
CA VAL A 40 -9.44 -13.67 -17.95
C VAL A 40 -8.83 -15.04 -18.28
N ALA A 41 -8.64 -15.35 -19.57
CA ALA A 41 -8.00 -16.59 -19.99
C ALA A 41 -6.51 -16.64 -19.56
N ALA A 42 -5.77 -15.54 -19.75
CA ALA A 42 -4.37 -15.43 -19.33
C ALA A 42 -4.22 -15.52 -17.80
N GLU A 43 -5.07 -14.83 -17.06
CA GLU A 43 -5.15 -14.87 -15.59
C GLU A 43 -5.41 -16.30 -15.09
N THR A 44 -6.38 -16.99 -15.71
CA THR A 44 -6.72 -18.38 -15.36
C THR A 44 -5.54 -19.32 -15.60
N ALA A 45 -4.81 -19.15 -16.71
CA ALA A 45 -3.64 -19.95 -17.02
C ALA A 45 -2.50 -19.73 -16.02
N LEU A 46 -2.22 -18.46 -15.67
CA LEU A 46 -1.23 -18.11 -14.65
C LEU A 46 -1.61 -18.65 -13.27
N ASN A 47 -2.86 -18.45 -12.84
CA ASN A 47 -3.35 -18.96 -11.55
C ASN A 47 -3.31 -20.48 -11.47
N THR A 48 -3.61 -21.19 -12.56
CA THR A 48 -3.50 -22.65 -12.64
C THR A 48 -2.04 -23.11 -12.47
N PHE A 49 -1.09 -22.38 -13.07
CA PHE A 49 0.34 -22.64 -12.85
C PHE A 49 0.70 -22.46 -11.37
N LYS A 50 0.39 -21.30 -10.77
CA LYS A 50 0.70 -20.95 -9.38
C LYS A 50 0.12 -21.94 -8.37
N ALA A 51 -1.10 -22.40 -8.61
CA ALA A 51 -1.85 -23.26 -7.68
C ALA A 51 -1.44 -24.75 -7.76
N ASN A 52 -0.54 -25.15 -8.65
CA ASN A 52 -0.25 -26.57 -8.92
C ASN A 52 0.55 -27.24 -7.78
N PRO A 53 -0.06 -28.17 -7.01
CA PRO A 53 0.61 -28.81 -5.88
C PRO A 53 1.66 -29.85 -6.29
N ALA A 54 1.61 -30.37 -7.52
CA ALA A 54 2.58 -31.37 -7.99
C ALA A 54 4.00 -30.79 -8.07
N ARG A 55 4.12 -29.48 -8.33
CA ARG A 55 5.40 -28.76 -8.39
C ARG A 55 6.20 -28.85 -7.10
N ILE A 56 5.55 -28.92 -5.95
CA ILE A 56 6.21 -29.04 -4.64
C ILE A 56 7.02 -30.33 -4.58
N SER A 57 6.39 -31.48 -4.84
CA SER A 57 7.06 -32.78 -4.80
C SER A 57 8.15 -32.91 -5.86
N GLU A 58 7.91 -32.35 -7.06
CA GLU A 58 8.91 -32.30 -8.12
C GLU A 58 10.14 -31.48 -7.70
N LEU A 59 9.94 -30.29 -7.13
CA LEU A 59 11.02 -29.43 -6.63
C LEU A 59 11.82 -30.09 -5.51
N ILE A 60 11.14 -30.72 -4.54
CA ILE A 60 11.81 -31.48 -3.47
C ILE A 60 12.72 -32.57 -4.04
N ALA A 61 12.27 -33.30 -5.07
CA ALA A 61 13.07 -34.32 -5.72
C ALA A 61 14.30 -33.73 -6.44
N GLN A 62 14.14 -32.61 -7.16
CA GLN A 62 15.27 -31.92 -7.82
C GLN A 62 16.29 -31.37 -6.82
N ILE A 63 15.81 -30.78 -5.72
CA ILE A 63 16.65 -30.29 -4.62
C ILE A 63 17.44 -31.44 -3.99
N THR A 64 16.77 -32.54 -3.66
CA THR A 64 17.39 -33.72 -3.05
C THR A 64 18.45 -34.34 -3.97
N GLN A 65 18.19 -34.37 -5.29
CA GLN A 65 19.16 -34.83 -6.28
C GLN A 65 20.41 -33.93 -6.30
N LEU A 66 20.22 -32.60 -6.35
CA LEU A 66 21.31 -31.64 -6.43
C LEU A 66 22.16 -31.61 -5.14
N GLU A 67 21.55 -31.83 -3.97
CA GLU A 67 22.25 -31.92 -2.68
C GLU A 67 23.19 -33.14 -2.58
N GLN A 68 23.07 -34.12 -3.47
CA GLN A 68 23.99 -35.27 -3.56
C GLN A 68 25.21 -35.00 -4.46
N GLU A 69 25.19 -33.89 -5.22
CA GLU A 69 26.30 -33.48 -6.08
C GLU A 69 27.37 -32.73 -5.29
N GLU A 70 28.54 -32.49 -5.90
CA GLU A 70 29.61 -31.72 -5.25
C GLU A 70 29.15 -30.28 -4.98
N ASN A 71 29.50 -29.76 -3.80
CA ASN A 71 29.19 -28.38 -3.46
C ASN A 71 30.08 -27.43 -4.27
N SER A 72 29.50 -26.77 -5.27
CA SER A 72 30.12 -25.71 -6.05
C SER A 72 29.31 -24.40 -5.93
N PRO A 73 29.90 -23.24 -6.27
CA PRO A 73 29.15 -21.98 -6.36
C PRO A 73 27.94 -22.07 -7.29
N GLU A 74 28.06 -22.78 -8.42
CA GLU A 74 26.98 -22.99 -9.39
C GLU A 74 25.85 -23.83 -8.78
N ASN A 75 26.18 -24.93 -8.11
CA ASN A 75 25.20 -25.79 -7.44
C ASN A 75 24.52 -25.06 -6.27
N SER A 76 25.25 -24.23 -5.53
CA SER A 76 24.69 -23.38 -4.48
C SER A 76 23.68 -22.36 -5.04
N ALA A 77 24.00 -21.69 -6.15
CA ALA A 77 23.10 -20.74 -6.80
C ALA A 77 21.84 -21.44 -7.37
N LEU A 78 22.01 -22.61 -7.99
CA LEU A 78 20.90 -23.41 -8.49
C LEU A 78 19.98 -23.89 -7.36
N LEU A 79 20.56 -24.32 -6.24
CA LEU A 79 19.82 -24.72 -5.04
C LEU A 79 19.02 -23.55 -4.46
N HIS A 80 19.60 -22.35 -4.42
CA HIS A 80 18.90 -21.12 -4.02
C HIS A 80 17.66 -20.88 -4.90
N GLY A 81 17.82 -20.91 -6.23
CA GLY A 81 16.72 -20.70 -7.17
C GLY A 81 15.61 -21.77 -7.06
N LEU A 82 15.98 -23.04 -6.91
CA LEU A 82 15.03 -24.14 -6.70
C LEU A 82 14.27 -23.99 -5.37
N ARG A 83 14.94 -23.58 -4.29
CA ARG A 83 14.30 -23.31 -3.00
C ARG A 83 13.36 -22.10 -3.05
N GLY A 84 13.71 -21.07 -3.83
CA GLY A 84 12.80 -19.95 -4.12
C GLY A 84 11.51 -20.40 -4.80
N TRP A 85 11.63 -21.24 -5.83
CA TRP A 85 10.46 -21.84 -6.46
C TRP A 85 9.66 -22.74 -5.52
N LEU A 86 10.34 -23.51 -4.67
CA LEU A 86 9.65 -24.34 -3.67
C LEU A 86 8.79 -23.46 -2.75
N GLN A 87 9.38 -22.40 -2.20
CA GLN A 87 8.65 -21.43 -1.37
C GLN A 87 7.48 -20.80 -2.13
N PHE A 88 7.69 -20.39 -3.38
CA PHE A 88 6.64 -19.85 -4.23
C PHE A 88 5.43 -20.78 -4.33
N PHE A 89 5.65 -22.05 -4.66
CA PHE A 89 4.56 -23.02 -4.76
C PHE A 89 4.00 -23.42 -3.39
N GLU A 90 4.79 -23.47 -2.33
CA GLU A 90 4.28 -23.81 -0.99
C GLU A 90 3.27 -22.79 -0.46
N VAL A 91 3.47 -21.52 -0.81
CA VAL A 91 2.60 -20.41 -0.40
C VAL A 91 1.37 -20.27 -1.32
N ASN A 92 1.51 -20.60 -2.61
CA ASN A 92 0.44 -20.42 -3.60
C ASN A 92 -0.39 -21.67 -3.89
N ALA A 93 0.17 -22.87 -3.73
CA ALA A 93 -0.53 -24.11 -4.04
C ALA A 93 -1.53 -24.50 -2.94
N ILE A 94 -2.69 -24.98 -3.36
CA ILE A 94 -3.71 -25.50 -2.45
C ILE A 94 -3.42 -26.99 -2.27
N LYS A 95 -2.73 -27.36 -1.18
CA LYS A 95 -2.23 -28.73 -0.97
C LYS A 95 -3.36 -29.75 -0.75
N SER A 96 -4.38 -29.37 0.02
CA SER A 96 -5.52 -30.24 0.39
C SER A 96 -6.51 -30.38 -0.76
N ALA A 97 -6.88 -31.62 -1.12
CA ALA A 97 -7.92 -31.89 -2.11
C ALA A 97 -9.28 -31.31 -1.67
N THR A 98 -9.62 -31.50 -0.40
CA THR A 98 -10.83 -30.93 0.20
C THR A 98 -10.83 -29.40 0.11
N ALA A 99 -9.70 -28.74 0.35
CA ALA A 99 -9.62 -27.29 0.22
C ALA A 99 -9.77 -26.83 -1.24
N ARG A 100 -9.26 -27.61 -2.22
CA ARG A 100 -9.48 -27.33 -3.65
C ARG A 100 -10.97 -27.42 -4.02
N ASP A 101 -11.69 -28.41 -3.49
CA ASP A 101 -13.13 -28.54 -3.75
C ASP A 101 -13.95 -27.38 -3.14
N MET A 102 -13.41 -26.70 -2.11
CA MET A 102 -14.04 -25.56 -1.46
C MET A 102 -13.84 -24.22 -2.20
N THR A 103 -12.86 -24.09 -3.10
CA THR A 103 -12.55 -22.79 -3.73
C THR A 103 -13.70 -22.24 -4.55
N GLY A 104 -14.47 -23.11 -5.21
CA GLY A 104 -15.65 -22.71 -5.97
C GLY A 104 -16.71 -22.05 -5.08
N GLN A 105 -16.91 -22.56 -3.86
CA GLN A 105 -17.84 -21.96 -2.90
C GLN A 105 -17.36 -20.60 -2.41
N LEU A 106 -16.06 -20.44 -2.12
CA LEU A 106 -15.50 -19.15 -1.70
C LEU A 106 -15.69 -18.07 -2.77
N LEU A 107 -15.40 -18.40 -4.02
CA LEU A 107 -15.62 -17.49 -5.15
C LEU A 107 -17.11 -17.13 -5.31
N GLN A 108 -18.00 -18.09 -5.10
CA GLN A 108 -19.44 -17.84 -5.13
C GLN A 108 -19.88 -16.90 -4.00
N ASP A 109 -19.37 -17.09 -2.78
CA ASP A 109 -19.71 -16.23 -1.63
C ASP A 109 -19.30 -14.77 -1.89
N ASP A 110 -18.09 -14.55 -2.41
CA ASP A 110 -17.59 -13.21 -2.75
C ASP A 110 -18.43 -12.58 -3.87
N SER A 111 -18.72 -13.33 -4.94
CA SER A 111 -19.56 -12.89 -6.06
C SER A 111 -20.98 -12.55 -5.63
N ASP A 112 -21.60 -13.38 -4.79
CA ASP A 112 -22.95 -13.16 -4.29
C ASP A 112 -23.04 -11.90 -3.41
N LEU A 113 -22.06 -11.69 -2.53
CA LEU A 113 -22.01 -10.49 -1.70
C LEU A 113 -21.74 -9.24 -2.53
N PHE A 114 -20.83 -9.33 -3.50
CA PHE A 114 -20.53 -8.24 -4.43
C PHE A 114 -21.77 -7.83 -5.24
N GLU A 115 -22.48 -8.78 -5.85
CA GLU A 115 -23.69 -8.51 -6.64
C GLU A 115 -24.83 -7.94 -5.81
N LYS A 116 -24.97 -8.36 -4.54
CA LYS A 116 -25.93 -7.77 -3.61
C LYS A 116 -25.54 -6.33 -3.25
N ARG A 117 -24.27 -6.06 -2.94
CA ARG A 117 -23.77 -4.71 -2.64
C ARG A 117 -23.89 -3.77 -3.83
N LYS A 118 -23.61 -4.23 -5.05
CA LYS A 118 -23.73 -3.43 -6.27
C LYS A 118 -25.14 -2.89 -6.50
N LYS A 119 -26.16 -3.58 -5.97
CA LYS A 119 -27.58 -3.17 -6.03
C LYS A 119 -28.00 -2.28 -4.85
N LEU A 120 -27.16 -2.14 -3.83
CA LEU A 120 -27.44 -1.27 -2.68
C LEU A 120 -27.15 0.18 -3.08
N VAL A 121 -28.21 1.00 -3.10
CA VAL A 121 -28.10 2.44 -3.34
C VAL A 121 -28.13 3.16 -2.00
N LEU A 122 -27.00 3.74 -1.61
CA LEU A 122 -26.90 4.53 -0.39
C LEU A 122 -27.33 5.97 -0.65
N HIS A 123 -27.99 6.57 0.33
CA HIS A 123 -28.44 7.95 0.25
C HIS A 123 -28.00 8.74 1.49
N PHE A 124 -27.74 10.02 1.31
CA PHE A 124 -27.64 10.97 2.42
C PHE A 124 -28.66 12.10 2.23
N ALA A 125 -28.99 12.80 3.31
CA ALA A 125 -29.85 13.99 3.24
C ALA A 125 -28.96 15.23 3.04
N ASN A 126 -29.18 15.98 1.97
CA ASN A 126 -28.50 17.27 1.75
C ASN A 126 -29.03 18.34 2.73
N GLU A 127 -28.51 19.57 2.64
CA GLU A 127 -28.94 20.68 3.52
C GLU A 127 -30.42 21.05 3.41
N GLN A 128 -31.04 20.76 2.26
CA GLN A 128 -32.46 20.98 1.99
C GLN A 128 -33.32 19.80 2.49
N GLY A 129 -32.71 18.73 3.00
CA GLY A 129 -33.38 17.51 3.46
C GLY A 129 -33.74 16.54 2.33
N GLU A 130 -33.26 16.79 1.11
CA GLU A 130 -33.49 15.92 -0.05
C GLU A 130 -32.55 14.72 0.01
N GLN A 131 -33.04 13.55 -0.39
CA GLN A 131 -32.24 12.34 -0.46
C GLN A 131 -31.39 12.34 -1.74
N VAL A 132 -30.08 12.26 -1.57
CA VAL A 132 -29.08 12.25 -2.65
C VAL A 132 -28.35 10.92 -2.64
N GLU A 133 -28.33 10.23 -3.78
CA GLU A 133 -27.55 9.01 -3.97
C GLU A 133 -26.05 9.32 -3.82
N ALA A 134 -25.34 8.46 -3.10
CA ALA A 134 -23.92 8.66 -2.82
C ALA A 134 -23.14 7.34 -2.78
N SER A 135 -21.90 7.40 -3.28
CA SER A 135 -20.91 6.35 -3.05
C SER A 135 -20.34 6.44 -1.64
N THR A 136 -19.71 5.37 -1.14
CA THR A 136 -19.01 5.39 0.16
C THR A 136 -17.90 6.44 0.23
N LEU A 137 -17.32 6.82 -0.92
CA LEU A 137 -16.34 7.90 -1.02
C LEU A 137 -16.97 9.26 -0.76
N VAL A 138 -18.13 9.54 -1.38
CA VAL A 138 -18.90 10.78 -1.14
C VAL A 138 -19.32 10.85 0.32
N LEU A 139 -19.86 9.76 0.88
CA LEU A 139 -20.25 9.71 2.30
C LEU A 139 -19.05 10.00 3.22
N SER A 140 -17.90 9.39 2.95
CA SER A 140 -16.67 9.61 3.73
C SER A 140 -16.14 11.04 3.61
N THR A 141 -16.27 11.63 2.42
CA THR A 141 -15.91 13.03 2.14
C THR A 141 -16.82 13.95 2.94
N ASN A 142 -18.13 13.71 2.96
CA ASN A 142 -19.06 14.50 3.77
C ASN A 142 -18.65 14.51 5.26
N LEU A 143 -18.30 13.36 5.84
CA LEU A 143 -17.85 13.29 7.25
C LEU A 143 -16.60 14.13 7.55
N LEU A 144 -15.77 14.36 6.54
CA LEU A 144 -14.55 15.14 6.64
C LEU A 144 -14.80 16.62 6.35
N SER A 145 -15.50 16.94 5.25
CA SER A 145 -15.51 18.28 4.67
C SER A 145 -16.83 19.05 4.84
N GLU A 146 -17.97 18.39 5.04
CA GLU A 146 -19.27 19.07 5.04
C GLU A 146 -19.54 19.87 6.31
N ASP A 147 -19.96 21.13 6.18
CA ASP A 147 -20.19 22.04 7.31
C ASP A 147 -21.51 21.74 8.04
N SER A 148 -22.52 21.24 7.33
CA SER A 148 -23.80 20.85 7.92
C SER A 148 -23.68 19.54 8.71
N GLU A 149 -23.88 19.61 10.02
CA GLU A 149 -23.90 18.43 10.89
C GLU A 149 -24.99 17.42 10.49
N ALA A 150 -26.14 17.90 9.99
CA ALA A 150 -27.21 17.02 9.53
C ALA A 150 -26.79 16.19 8.30
N VAL A 151 -26.04 16.80 7.38
CA VAL A 151 -25.46 16.11 6.21
C VAL A 151 -24.44 15.07 6.66
N ARG A 152 -23.54 15.44 7.58
CA ARG A 152 -22.57 14.49 8.14
C ARG A 152 -23.26 13.33 8.84
N LYS A 153 -24.26 13.60 9.68
CA LYS A 153 -25.00 12.56 10.41
C LYS A 153 -25.70 11.60 9.45
N SER A 154 -26.45 12.11 8.47
CA SER A 154 -27.12 11.23 7.50
C SER A 154 -26.13 10.43 6.65
N SER A 155 -24.95 10.99 6.36
CA SER A 155 -23.88 10.26 5.67
C SER A 155 -23.30 9.12 6.51
N HIS A 156 -23.14 9.34 7.82
CA HIS A 156 -22.71 8.30 8.76
C HIS A 156 -23.78 7.21 8.94
N ASP A 157 -25.05 7.61 9.05
CA ASP A 157 -26.18 6.67 9.13
C ASP A 157 -26.21 5.76 7.88
N ALA A 158 -25.91 6.29 6.69
CA ALA A 158 -25.80 5.49 5.46
C ALA A 158 -24.62 4.51 5.46
N LEU A 159 -23.48 4.85 6.10
CA LEU A 159 -22.38 3.90 6.30
C LEU A 159 -22.75 2.80 7.29
N LEU A 160 -23.54 3.11 8.33
CA LEU A 160 -24.09 2.11 9.25
C LEU A 160 -25.15 1.22 8.57
N GLU A 161 -25.93 1.77 7.63
CA GLU A 161 -26.83 0.99 6.78
C GLU A 161 -26.04 -0.05 5.98
N LEU A 162 -24.93 0.36 5.34
CA LEU A 162 -24.05 -0.56 4.62
C LEU A 162 -23.51 -1.66 5.54
N GLU A 163 -23.01 -1.31 6.72
CA GLU A 163 -22.53 -2.30 7.70
C GLU A 163 -23.63 -3.30 8.09
N GLY A 164 -24.84 -2.80 8.38
CA GLY A 164 -25.99 -3.66 8.67
C GLY A 164 -26.38 -4.54 7.47
N PHE A 165 -26.26 -4.00 6.25
CA PHE A 165 -26.54 -4.74 5.03
C PHE A 165 -25.59 -5.93 4.88
N VAL A 166 -24.27 -5.73 4.99
CA VAL A 166 -23.30 -6.80 4.70
C VAL A 166 -23.43 -7.98 5.66
N VAL A 167 -23.65 -7.72 6.96
CA VAL A 167 -23.82 -8.81 7.95
C VAL A 167 -25.11 -9.62 7.72
N ARG A 168 -26.12 -9.04 7.10
CA ARG A 168 -27.39 -9.71 6.77
C ARG A 168 -27.41 -10.36 5.37
N ASN A 169 -26.39 -10.13 4.54
CA ASN A 169 -26.44 -10.47 3.11
C ASN A 169 -25.33 -11.40 2.62
N GLY A 170 -24.68 -12.15 3.51
CA GLY A 170 -23.80 -13.28 3.12
C GLY A 170 -22.46 -13.32 3.85
N LEU A 171 -22.05 -12.23 4.51
CA LEU A 171 -20.75 -12.17 5.17
C LEU A 171 -20.53 -13.28 6.21
N ILE A 172 -21.57 -13.63 6.98
CA ILE A 172 -21.48 -14.68 8.00
C ILE A 172 -21.18 -16.05 7.38
N GLU A 173 -21.85 -16.41 6.30
CA GLU A 173 -21.61 -17.68 5.61
C GLU A 173 -20.23 -17.69 4.94
N ALA A 174 -19.82 -16.56 4.35
CA ALA A 174 -18.47 -16.40 3.82
C ALA A 174 -17.40 -16.61 4.91
N ILE A 175 -17.60 -16.08 6.12
CA ILE A 175 -16.69 -16.31 7.26
C ILE A 175 -16.60 -17.80 7.62
N LYS A 176 -17.74 -18.51 7.68
CA LYS A 176 -17.78 -19.95 7.97
C LYS A 176 -17.03 -20.76 6.90
N HIS A 177 -17.29 -20.50 5.63
CA HIS A 177 -16.62 -21.21 4.54
C HIS A 177 -15.12 -20.90 4.48
N ARG A 178 -14.72 -19.64 4.68
CA ARG A 178 -13.31 -19.24 4.82
C ARG A 178 -12.60 -19.97 5.96
N ASN A 179 -13.26 -20.11 7.11
CA ASN A 179 -12.75 -20.88 8.25
C ASN A 179 -12.64 -22.38 7.95
N ALA A 180 -13.65 -22.97 7.31
CA ALA A 180 -13.62 -24.37 6.89
C ALA A 180 -12.47 -24.63 5.91
N TYR A 181 -12.28 -23.75 4.94
CA TYR A 181 -11.16 -23.78 3.99
C TYR A 181 -9.80 -23.71 4.69
N ALA A 182 -9.61 -22.76 5.62
CA ALA A 182 -8.37 -22.62 6.36
C ALA A 182 -8.04 -23.87 7.20
N ARG A 183 -9.05 -24.43 7.89
CA ARG A 183 -8.90 -25.68 8.65
C ARG A 183 -8.55 -26.87 7.77
N ALA A 184 -9.14 -26.97 6.57
CA ALA A 184 -8.80 -28.01 5.60
C ALA A 184 -7.35 -27.90 5.09
N GLN A 185 -6.69 -26.75 5.26
CA GLN A 185 -5.29 -26.52 4.96
C GLN A 185 -4.36 -26.63 6.17
N GLY A 186 -4.89 -26.91 7.37
CA GLY A 186 -4.11 -27.13 8.59
C GLY A 186 -3.96 -25.90 9.50
N TYR A 187 -4.70 -24.81 9.25
CA TYR A 187 -4.68 -23.61 10.08
C TYR A 187 -5.87 -23.57 11.05
N ARG A 188 -5.77 -22.76 12.11
CA ARG A 188 -6.85 -22.66 13.13
C ARG A 188 -8.13 -22.03 12.57
N ASN A 189 -7.96 -20.95 11.81
CA ASN A 189 -9.01 -20.14 11.21
C ASN A 189 -8.44 -19.38 10.00
N PHE A 190 -9.29 -18.60 9.31
CA PHE A 190 -8.88 -17.88 8.11
C PHE A 190 -7.85 -16.78 8.36
N PHE A 191 -7.91 -16.10 9.51
CA PHE A 191 -6.92 -15.09 9.90
C PHE A 191 -5.53 -15.71 10.07
N ASP A 192 -5.44 -16.85 10.78
CA ASP A 192 -4.20 -17.63 10.93
C ASP A 192 -3.61 -18.05 9.59
N TYR A 193 -4.45 -18.53 8.66
CA TYR A 193 -4.04 -18.86 7.29
C TYR A 193 -3.45 -17.64 6.55
N LYS A 194 -4.15 -16.50 6.57
CA LYS A 194 -3.76 -15.29 5.84
C LYS A 194 -2.47 -14.68 6.38
N VAL A 195 -2.33 -14.52 7.69
CA VAL A 195 -1.11 -13.97 8.31
C VAL A 195 0.11 -14.85 8.03
N ASN A 196 -0.02 -16.18 8.11
CA ASN A 196 1.07 -17.09 7.77
C ASN A 196 1.44 -17.01 6.28
N LYS A 197 0.44 -16.95 5.40
CA LYS A 197 0.65 -16.92 3.94
C LYS A 197 1.32 -15.63 3.48
N GLU A 198 0.89 -14.49 4.01
CA GLU A 198 1.24 -13.17 3.47
C GLU A 198 2.38 -12.52 4.23
N GLU A 199 2.34 -12.54 5.56
CA GLU A 199 3.35 -11.87 6.38
C GLU A 199 4.48 -12.80 6.83
N ARG A 200 4.34 -14.12 6.61
CA ARG A 200 5.23 -15.17 7.13
C ARG A 200 5.37 -15.11 8.66
N MET A 201 4.27 -14.76 9.34
CA MET A 201 4.17 -14.67 10.79
C MET A 201 3.06 -15.58 11.30
N THR A 202 3.14 -15.97 12.56
CA THR A 202 1.96 -16.47 13.29
C THR A 202 1.14 -15.29 13.81
N PRO A 203 -0.18 -15.47 14.05
CA PRO A 203 -0.99 -14.48 14.75
C PRO A 203 -0.40 -14.01 16.08
N GLU A 204 0.26 -14.89 16.84
CA GLU A 204 0.92 -14.53 18.10
C GLU A 204 2.05 -13.54 17.90
N GLN A 205 2.92 -13.77 16.90
CA GLN A 205 4.00 -12.84 16.55
C GLN A 205 3.45 -11.49 16.08
N LEU A 206 2.37 -11.52 15.28
CA LEU A 206 1.69 -10.30 14.85
C LEU A 206 1.15 -9.53 16.07
N PHE A 207 0.39 -10.18 16.95
CA PHE A 207 -0.21 -9.51 18.09
C PHE A 207 0.80 -9.06 19.15
N GLU A 208 1.97 -9.67 19.25
CA GLU A 208 3.08 -9.14 20.07
C GLU A 208 3.47 -7.72 19.63
N ILE A 209 3.62 -7.49 18.31
CA ILE A 209 3.93 -6.18 17.73
C ILE A 209 2.75 -5.21 17.90
N LEU A 210 1.53 -5.67 17.58
CA LEU A 210 0.34 -4.81 17.61
C LEU A 210 -0.04 -4.40 19.04
N ASP A 211 0.05 -5.30 20.02
CA ASP A 211 -0.25 -5.01 21.43
C ASP A 211 0.74 -4.02 22.04
N GLU A 212 2.03 -4.14 21.70
CA GLU A 212 3.05 -3.17 22.12
C GLU A 212 2.73 -1.77 21.57
N PHE A 213 2.42 -1.67 20.27
CA PHE A 213 2.08 -0.40 19.63
C PHE A 213 0.76 0.19 20.17
N GLU A 214 -0.25 -0.66 20.39
CA GLU A 214 -1.52 -0.26 21.01
C GLU A 214 -1.26 0.37 22.38
N HIS A 215 -0.43 -0.28 23.21
CA HIS A 215 -0.12 0.20 24.54
C HIS A 215 0.62 1.55 24.50
N GLN A 216 1.64 1.67 23.64
CA GLN A 216 2.49 2.86 23.54
C GLN A 216 1.76 4.10 22.99
N THR A 217 0.68 3.92 22.22
CA THR A 217 -0.05 5.04 21.57
C THR A 217 -1.40 5.36 22.22
N ARG A 218 -1.81 4.61 23.24
CA ARG A 218 -3.12 4.75 23.87
C ARG A 218 -3.33 6.14 24.48
N ASP A 219 -2.33 6.63 25.21
CA ASP A 219 -2.44 7.91 25.92
C ASP A 219 -2.51 9.08 24.93
N ALA A 220 -1.74 9.06 23.85
CA ALA A 220 -1.84 10.07 22.78
C ALA A 220 -3.23 10.09 22.12
N GLN A 221 -3.81 8.92 21.87
CA GLN A 221 -5.18 8.83 21.34
C GLN A 221 -6.22 9.43 22.30
N MET A 222 -6.07 9.17 23.60
CA MET A 222 -6.96 9.74 24.62
C MET A 222 -6.81 11.26 24.71
N GLN A 223 -5.57 11.77 24.73
CA GLN A 223 -5.29 13.21 24.75
C GLN A 223 -5.82 13.93 23.51
N ALA A 224 -5.72 13.32 22.34
CA ALA A 224 -6.29 13.86 21.10
C ALA A 224 -7.81 14.02 21.20
N THR A 225 -8.47 13.01 21.76
CA THR A 225 -9.93 12.99 21.97
C THR A 225 -10.33 14.03 23.02
N ASP A 226 -9.63 14.10 24.15
CA ASP A 226 -9.88 15.09 25.21
C ASP A 226 -9.68 16.52 24.70
N SER A 227 -8.67 16.76 23.87
CA SER A 227 -8.41 18.07 23.25
C SER A 227 -9.54 18.50 22.31
N LEU A 228 -10.15 17.56 21.58
CA LEU A 228 -11.35 17.84 20.77
C LEU A 228 -12.54 18.23 21.66
N ILE A 229 -12.75 17.51 22.75
CA ILE A 229 -13.83 17.79 23.70
C ILE A 229 -13.63 19.17 24.36
N GLU A 230 -12.40 19.50 24.76
CA GLU A 230 -12.09 20.80 25.35
C GLU A 230 -12.34 21.96 24.38
N LYS A 231 -11.91 21.80 23.12
CA LYS A 231 -11.98 22.86 22.10
C LYS A 231 -13.36 23.01 21.48
N HIS A 232 -14.07 21.90 21.29
CA HIS A 232 -15.29 21.86 20.48
C HIS A 232 -16.50 21.29 21.23
N GLY A 233 -16.35 20.73 22.43
CA GLY A 233 -17.43 20.11 23.20
C GLY A 233 -17.60 18.60 22.93
N GLU A 234 -18.38 17.91 23.76
CA GLU A 234 -18.59 16.45 23.67
C GLU A 234 -19.18 15.99 22.33
N HIS A 235 -19.91 16.85 21.61
CA HIS A 235 -20.47 16.49 20.31
C HIS A 235 -19.38 16.30 19.23
N ALA A 236 -18.17 16.84 19.44
CA ALA A 236 -17.08 16.73 18.48
C ALA A 236 -16.58 15.29 18.32
N THR A 237 -16.73 14.45 19.35
CA THR A 237 -16.33 13.04 19.32
C THR A 237 -17.46 12.12 18.90
N GLN A 238 -18.62 12.66 18.49
CA GLN A 238 -19.65 11.84 17.85
C GLN A 238 -19.14 11.30 16.51
N PRO A 239 -19.57 10.09 16.10
CA PRO A 239 -18.98 9.41 14.94
C PRO A 239 -19.05 10.25 13.64
N HIS A 240 -20.16 10.96 13.43
CA HIS A 240 -20.36 11.83 12.26
C HIS A 240 -19.61 13.18 12.34
N ASN A 241 -19.08 13.54 13.50
CA ASN A 241 -18.39 14.81 13.72
C ASN A 241 -16.88 14.66 13.87
N LEU A 242 -16.40 13.48 14.29
CA LEU A 242 -15.01 13.25 14.66
C LEU A 242 -14.03 13.68 13.56
N LYS A 243 -14.19 13.18 12.33
CA LYS A 243 -13.32 13.54 11.20
C LYS A 243 -13.36 15.04 10.87
N TYR A 244 -14.54 15.65 10.93
CA TYR A 244 -14.73 17.08 10.68
C TYR A 244 -13.92 17.94 11.65
N TYR A 245 -13.95 17.64 12.95
CA TYR A 245 -13.23 18.42 13.95
C TYR A 245 -11.74 18.06 14.04
N MET A 246 -11.35 16.86 13.62
CA MET A 246 -9.94 16.47 13.47
C MET A 246 -9.26 17.13 12.27
N ARG A 247 -10.02 17.58 11.26
CA ARG A 247 -9.43 18.10 10.03
C ARG A 247 -8.62 19.37 10.28
N GLY A 248 -7.46 19.45 9.65
CA GLY A 248 -6.77 20.71 9.41
C GLY A 248 -7.04 21.20 8.00
N ASP A 249 -7.74 22.33 7.85
CA ASP A 249 -7.86 22.94 6.52
C ASP A 249 -6.60 23.78 6.22
N THR A 250 -5.62 23.09 5.63
CA THR A 250 -4.44 23.73 5.00
C THR A 250 -4.33 23.41 3.51
N THR A 251 -5.11 22.46 2.98
CA THR A 251 -5.07 22.03 1.58
C THR A 251 -5.20 23.20 0.61
N ARG A 252 -6.20 24.08 0.81
CA ARG A 252 -6.41 25.25 -0.05
C ARG A 252 -5.23 26.23 -0.03
N GLU A 253 -4.55 26.36 1.10
CA GLU A 253 -3.39 27.24 1.24
C GLU A 253 -2.10 26.61 0.68
N MET A 254 -2.02 25.28 0.66
CA MET A 254 -0.88 24.51 0.14
C MET A 254 -0.93 24.32 -1.37
N ASP A 255 -2.14 24.21 -1.91
CA ASP A 255 -2.39 23.91 -3.32
C ASP A 255 -1.57 24.76 -4.31
N PRO A 256 -1.42 26.10 -4.12
CA PRO A 256 -0.58 26.91 -5.01
C PRO A 256 0.91 26.53 -5.06
N TYR A 257 1.42 25.79 -4.07
CA TYR A 257 2.81 25.34 -3.98
C TYR A 257 3.01 23.91 -4.49
N LEU A 258 1.92 23.19 -4.75
CA LEU A 258 1.90 21.79 -5.17
C LEU A 258 1.17 21.58 -6.52
N PRO A 259 1.46 22.39 -7.56
CA PRO A 259 0.81 22.20 -8.86
C PRO A 259 1.23 20.87 -9.48
N PHE A 260 0.25 20.14 -10.03
CA PHE A 260 0.51 18.84 -10.63
C PHE A 260 1.49 18.89 -11.82
N SER A 261 1.52 19.99 -12.57
CA SER A 261 2.45 20.19 -13.69
C SER A 261 3.93 20.08 -13.30
N LYS A 262 4.27 20.24 -12.02
CA LYS A 262 5.63 20.11 -11.48
C LYS A 262 5.90 18.75 -10.83
N SER A 263 4.93 17.83 -10.80
CA SER A 263 5.02 16.57 -10.07
C SER A 263 6.16 15.70 -10.59
N LEU A 264 6.25 15.53 -11.92
CA LEU A 264 7.26 14.70 -12.58
C LEU A 264 8.68 15.18 -12.30
N GLN A 265 8.93 16.49 -12.39
CA GLN A 265 10.22 17.09 -12.05
C GLN A 265 10.58 16.81 -10.59
N ARG A 266 9.65 17.05 -9.65
CA ARG A 266 9.90 16.88 -8.21
C ARG A 266 10.19 15.43 -7.85
N TRP A 267 9.50 14.50 -8.49
CA TRP A 267 9.74 13.07 -8.33
C TRP A 267 11.15 12.68 -8.81
N VAL A 268 11.50 13.00 -10.06
CA VAL A 268 12.82 12.67 -10.63
C VAL A 268 13.96 13.31 -9.83
N GLU A 269 13.82 14.59 -9.47
CA GLU A 269 14.85 15.27 -8.69
C GLU A 269 15.00 14.71 -7.27
N SER A 270 13.89 14.41 -6.58
CA SER A 270 13.93 13.86 -5.22
C SER A 270 14.58 12.48 -5.21
N PHE A 271 14.13 11.58 -6.10
CA PHE A 271 14.66 10.23 -6.21
C PHE A 271 16.14 10.24 -6.65
N GLY A 272 16.49 11.07 -7.63
CA GLY A 272 17.86 11.20 -8.13
C GLY A 272 18.83 11.78 -7.08
N ARG A 273 18.40 12.74 -6.25
CA ARG A 273 19.22 13.25 -5.13
C ARG A 273 19.35 12.25 -3.99
N MET A 274 18.34 11.40 -3.78
CA MET A 274 18.38 10.31 -2.81
C MET A 274 19.17 9.08 -3.30
N GLY A 275 19.72 9.12 -4.52
CA GLY A 275 20.51 8.03 -5.09
C GLY A 275 19.68 6.81 -5.51
N VAL A 276 18.38 6.99 -5.75
CA VAL A 276 17.51 5.92 -6.25
C VAL A 276 17.80 5.67 -7.72
N GLN A 277 17.91 4.40 -8.09
CA GLN A 277 18.10 3.94 -9.47
C GLN A 277 17.03 2.91 -9.80
N PHE A 278 16.69 2.77 -11.08
CA PHE A 278 15.72 1.81 -11.60
C PHE A 278 16.39 0.75 -12.50
N ARG A 279 17.73 0.62 -12.44
CA ARG A 279 18.51 -0.47 -13.08
C ARG A 279 18.13 -0.77 -14.53
N ASP A 280 18.09 0.28 -15.35
CA ASP A 280 17.78 0.24 -16.78
C ASP A 280 16.32 -0.16 -17.09
N ALA A 281 15.40 -0.03 -16.12
CA ALA A 281 14.00 -0.32 -16.32
C ALA A 281 13.33 0.62 -17.34
N THR A 282 12.25 0.13 -17.94
CA THR A 282 11.34 0.94 -18.77
C THR A 282 10.09 1.26 -17.97
N LEU A 283 9.76 2.54 -17.80
CA LEU A 283 8.66 3.05 -17.00
C LEU A 283 7.61 3.74 -17.89
N THR A 284 6.36 3.26 -17.85
CA THR A 284 5.21 3.95 -18.47
C THR A 284 4.27 4.49 -17.40
N LEU A 285 4.10 5.81 -17.38
CA LEU A 285 3.34 6.50 -16.33
C LEU A 285 2.03 7.05 -16.90
N ASP A 286 0.89 6.51 -16.48
CA ASP A 286 -0.42 7.04 -16.86
C ASP A 286 -1.05 7.78 -15.68
N LEU A 287 -0.82 9.09 -15.60
CA LEU A 287 -1.00 9.83 -14.34
C LEU A 287 -2.31 10.63 -14.22
N LEU A 288 -3.00 10.88 -15.33
CA LEU A 288 -4.18 11.73 -15.37
C LEU A 288 -5.47 10.92 -15.30
N ASP A 289 -6.48 11.48 -14.63
CA ASP A 289 -7.82 10.90 -14.63
C ASP A 289 -8.45 10.93 -16.04
N ARG A 290 -9.22 9.88 -16.36
CA ARG A 290 -10.06 9.84 -17.56
C ARG A 290 -11.18 8.81 -17.41
N LYS A 291 -12.25 9.02 -18.18
CA LYS A 291 -13.32 8.04 -18.31
C LYS A 291 -12.79 6.70 -18.85
N GLY A 292 -13.20 5.60 -18.21
CA GLY A 292 -12.87 4.24 -18.62
C GLY A 292 -11.55 3.69 -18.07
N LYS A 293 -10.73 4.56 -17.47
CA LYS A 293 -9.55 4.16 -16.69
C LYS A 293 -9.97 3.66 -15.31
N TYR A 294 -9.23 2.72 -14.76
CA TYR A 294 -9.33 2.31 -13.37
C TYR A 294 -9.17 3.50 -12.40
N GLU A 295 -10.03 3.56 -11.39
CA GLU A 295 -10.18 4.72 -10.49
C GLU A 295 -9.36 4.57 -9.20
N ASN A 296 -8.11 4.08 -9.29
CA ASN A 296 -7.14 4.02 -8.18
C ASN A 296 -5.70 3.96 -8.75
N GLY A 297 -4.74 4.44 -7.95
CA GLY A 297 -3.31 4.25 -8.23
C GLY A 297 -2.87 2.81 -8.00
N PHE A 298 -1.93 2.35 -8.83
CA PHE A 298 -1.20 1.09 -8.67
C PHE A 298 0.04 1.05 -9.56
N MET A 299 0.99 0.19 -9.21
CA MET A 299 2.16 -0.21 -9.99
C MET A 299 2.05 -1.69 -10.33
N HIS A 300 2.41 -2.06 -11.56
CA HIS A 300 2.62 -3.46 -11.92
C HIS A 300 3.84 -3.63 -12.84
N ALA A 301 4.41 -4.84 -12.89
CA ALA A 301 5.60 -5.13 -13.68
C ALA A 301 5.35 -6.19 -14.79
N PRO A 302 4.98 -5.78 -16.03
CA PRO A 302 4.86 -6.68 -17.17
C PRO A 302 6.07 -7.57 -17.44
N GLN A 303 7.25 -7.06 -17.10
CA GLN A 303 8.46 -7.86 -17.03
C GLN A 303 9.14 -7.60 -15.69
N VAL A 304 9.33 -8.65 -14.90
CA VAL A 304 10.03 -8.57 -13.61
C VAL A 304 11.56 -8.47 -13.81
N ALA A 305 12.25 -7.81 -12.87
CA ALA A 305 13.71 -7.77 -12.85
C ALA A 305 14.31 -9.05 -12.26
N TRP A 306 15.35 -9.61 -12.89
CA TRP A 306 16.11 -10.75 -12.37
C TRP A 306 17.38 -11.03 -13.21
N TYR A 307 18.27 -11.90 -12.73
CA TYR A 307 19.42 -12.41 -13.49
C TYR A 307 19.12 -13.75 -14.16
N LYS A 308 19.19 -13.77 -15.50
CA LYS A 308 19.12 -14.99 -16.30
C LYS A 308 20.53 -15.45 -16.67
N ASN A 309 21.04 -16.48 -15.99
CA ASN A 309 22.40 -17.01 -16.25
C ASN A 309 23.49 -15.92 -16.19
N ASN A 310 23.40 -15.00 -15.21
CA ASN A 310 24.23 -13.80 -15.04
C ASN A 310 23.98 -12.65 -16.03
N ASP A 311 23.08 -12.81 -17.00
CA ASP A 311 22.61 -11.70 -17.83
C ASP A 311 21.49 -10.94 -17.11
N TRP A 312 21.61 -9.61 -17.01
CA TRP A 312 20.60 -8.77 -16.38
C TRP A 312 19.35 -8.65 -17.26
N SER A 313 18.19 -8.97 -16.71
CA SER A 313 16.88 -8.69 -17.31
C SER A 313 16.26 -7.49 -16.60
N PRO A 314 16.23 -6.29 -17.19
CA PRO A 314 15.65 -5.11 -16.55
C PRO A 314 14.12 -5.24 -16.44
N ALA A 315 13.52 -4.52 -15.50
CA ALA A 315 12.07 -4.49 -15.37
C ALA A 315 11.41 -3.66 -16.48
N VAL A 316 10.19 -4.05 -16.85
CA VAL A 316 9.23 -3.18 -17.53
C VAL A 316 8.13 -2.94 -16.53
N ILE A 317 7.87 -1.69 -16.21
CA ILE A 317 6.95 -1.28 -15.15
C ILE A 317 6.01 -0.23 -15.69
N ASN A 318 4.73 -0.40 -15.39
CA ASN A 318 3.76 0.66 -15.58
C ASN A 318 3.14 0.99 -14.22
N PHE A 319 2.90 2.27 -13.97
CA PHE A 319 2.08 2.66 -12.84
C PHE A 319 1.20 3.86 -13.18
N THR A 320 0.16 4.03 -12.37
CA THR A 320 -0.92 4.94 -12.67
C THR A 320 -1.33 5.79 -11.46
N SER A 321 -1.90 6.96 -11.73
CA SER A 321 -2.62 7.80 -10.77
C SER A 321 -3.84 8.44 -11.44
N ASN A 322 -4.74 9.03 -10.66
CA ASN A 322 -5.95 9.70 -11.16
C ASN A 322 -5.92 11.21 -10.85
N ALA A 323 -4.80 11.86 -11.16
CA ALA A 323 -4.66 13.30 -10.91
C ALA A 323 -5.63 14.08 -11.82
N ASN A 324 -6.32 15.05 -11.22
CA ASN A 324 -7.18 16.02 -11.89
C ASN A 324 -6.70 17.44 -11.55
N PRO A 325 -5.81 18.03 -12.37
CA PRO A 325 -5.20 19.33 -12.10
C PRO A 325 -6.18 20.51 -11.86
N ASP A 326 -7.46 20.39 -12.26
CA ASP A 326 -8.48 21.42 -12.00
C ASP A 326 -9.04 21.38 -10.57
N GLN A 327 -8.78 20.31 -9.81
CA GLN A 327 -9.29 20.13 -8.46
C GLN A 327 -8.26 20.55 -7.42
N VAL A 328 -8.68 21.43 -6.50
CA VAL A 328 -7.86 21.86 -5.36
C VAL A 328 -7.41 20.64 -4.54
N GLY A 329 -6.11 20.54 -4.29
CA GLY A 329 -5.47 19.43 -3.59
C GLY A 329 -5.00 18.30 -4.51
N SER A 330 -5.55 18.18 -5.72
CA SER A 330 -5.25 17.05 -6.61
C SER A 330 -3.80 17.02 -7.06
N GLY A 331 -3.13 18.17 -7.14
CA GLY A 331 -1.69 18.22 -7.41
C GLY A 331 -0.84 17.59 -6.31
N ASN A 332 -1.24 17.75 -5.05
CA ASN A 332 -0.61 17.07 -3.91
C ASN A 332 -0.93 15.58 -3.92
N ASP A 333 -2.20 15.21 -4.13
CA ASP A 333 -2.63 13.80 -4.11
C ASP A 333 -1.98 13.01 -5.25
N GLY A 334 -1.96 13.57 -6.47
CA GLY A 334 -1.28 12.97 -7.61
C GLY A 334 0.23 12.86 -7.44
N LEU A 335 0.86 13.83 -6.75
CA LEU A 335 2.27 13.75 -6.40
C LEU A 335 2.54 12.66 -5.35
N ASN A 336 1.65 12.52 -4.38
CA ASN A 336 1.72 11.47 -3.36
C ASN A 336 1.63 10.08 -3.99
N THR A 337 0.66 9.85 -4.86
CA THR A 337 0.58 8.60 -5.64
C THR A 337 1.85 8.39 -6.48
N LEU A 338 2.35 9.43 -7.16
CA LEU A 338 3.59 9.31 -7.95
C LEU A 338 4.81 8.89 -7.11
N PHE A 339 4.96 9.41 -5.89
CA PHE A 339 6.05 9.00 -4.98
C PHE A 339 5.84 7.58 -4.45
N HIS A 340 4.60 7.24 -4.10
CA HIS A 340 4.22 5.92 -3.62
C HIS A 340 4.53 4.84 -4.67
N GLU A 341 3.96 4.98 -5.87
CA GLU A 341 4.17 4.04 -6.97
C GLU A 341 5.61 4.06 -7.48
N GLY A 342 6.27 5.22 -7.44
CA GLY A 342 7.71 5.33 -7.72
C GLY A 342 8.56 4.51 -6.76
N GLY A 343 8.16 4.40 -5.48
CA GLY A 343 8.81 3.56 -4.47
C GLY A 343 8.63 2.07 -4.74
N HIS A 344 7.42 1.65 -5.14
CA HIS A 344 7.19 0.29 -5.63
C HIS A 344 8.05 -0.02 -6.85
N ALA A 345 8.04 0.87 -7.85
CA ALA A 345 8.81 0.70 -9.07
C ALA A 345 10.33 0.62 -8.79
N ALA A 346 10.84 1.40 -7.84
CA ALA A 346 12.22 1.32 -7.39
C ALA A 346 12.54 -0.05 -6.77
N HIS A 347 11.67 -0.58 -5.90
CA HIS A 347 11.86 -1.91 -5.33
C HIS A 347 11.91 -2.99 -6.42
N PHE A 348 10.87 -3.12 -7.24
CA PHE A 348 10.80 -4.23 -8.21
C PHE A 348 11.83 -4.13 -9.33
N SER A 349 12.32 -2.92 -9.64
CA SER A 349 13.46 -2.74 -10.55
C SER A 349 14.80 -3.18 -9.97
N ASN A 350 14.92 -3.22 -8.64
CA ASN A 350 16.18 -3.51 -7.95
C ASN A 350 16.29 -4.93 -7.38
N ILE A 351 15.36 -5.82 -7.70
CA ILE A 351 15.46 -7.23 -7.29
C ILE A 351 16.53 -7.92 -8.14
N THR A 352 17.64 -8.31 -7.49
CA THR A 352 18.84 -8.86 -8.15
C THR A 352 19.01 -10.35 -7.92
N GLN A 353 17.90 -11.09 -7.90
CA GLN A 353 17.90 -12.54 -7.67
C GLN A 353 18.01 -13.33 -8.97
N ASN A 354 18.29 -14.64 -8.88
CA ASN A 354 18.56 -15.50 -10.05
C ASN A 354 17.32 -16.18 -10.65
N ALA A 355 16.11 -15.80 -10.21
CA ALA A 355 14.85 -16.36 -10.71
C ALA A 355 13.70 -15.35 -10.54
N PRO A 356 12.69 -15.37 -11.43
CA PRO A 356 11.53 -14.49 -11.33
C PRO A 356 10.64 -14.77 -10.11
N CYS A 357 10.72 -15.96 -9.51
CA CYS A 357 9.96 -16.30 -8.29
C CYS A 357 10.34 -15.47 -7.05
N PHE A 358 11.43 -14.70 -7.13
CA PHE A 358 11.84 -13.75 -6.10
C PHE A 358 11.36 -12.31 -6.35
N SER A 359 10.74 -12.06 -7.50
CA SER A 359 10.31 -10.74 -7.95
C SER A 359 8.79 -10.64 -8.05
N GLN A 360 8.08 -11.22 -7.07
CA GLN A 360 6.62 -11.28 -7.06
C GLN A 360 6.03 -10.08 -6.32
N GLU A 361 4.94 -9.48 -6.82
CA GLU A 361 4.24 -8.41 -6.10
C GLU A 361 3.42 -8.94 -4.92
N PHE A 362 2.93 -10.18 -5.05
CA PHE A 362 2.09 -10.89 -4.09
C PHE A 362 2.87 -12.03 -3.41
N PRO A 363 2.28 -12.79 -2.47
CA PRO A 363 2.99 -13.86 -1.76
C PRO A 363 3.78 -14.76 -2.72
N PRO A 364 5.09 -14.97 -2.47
CA PRO A 364 5.73 -14.89 -1.15
C PRO A 364 6.19 -13.51 -0.66
N THR A 365 6.04 -12.44 -1.45
CA THR A 365 6.28 -11.08 -0.97
C THR A 365 5.19 -10.69 0.02
N SER A 366 5.62 -10.16 1.16
CA SER A 366 4.71 -9.63 2.17
C SER A 366 4.13 -8.30 1.69
N MET A 367 2.85 -8.06 1.97
CA MET A 367 2.23 -6.77 1.71
C MET A 367 2.95 -5.67 2.50
N SER A 368 3.20 -5.88 3.80
CA SER A 368 3.93 -4.89 4.60
C SER A 368 5.32 -4.59 4.04
N TYR A 369 6.00 -5.60 3.51
CA TYR A 369 7.28 -5.40 2.85
C TYR A 369 7.14 -4.61 1.54
N ALA A 370 6.16 -4.95 0.69
CA ALA A 370 5.88 -4.24 -0.56
C ALA A 370 5.46 -2.77 -0.35
N GLU A 371 4.78 -2.46 0.74
CA GLU A 371 4.32 -1.10 1.07
C GLU A 371 5.40 -0.25 1.77
N THR A 372 6.41 -0.86 2.40
CA THR A 372 7.37 -0.10 3.22
C THR A 372 8.15 0.94 2.42
N GLN A 373 8.65 0.61 1.23
CA GLN A 373 9.37 1.58 0.38
C GLN A 373 8.46 2.64 -0.23
N SER A 374 7.25 2.29 -0.67
CA SER A 374 6.32 3.24 -1.28
C SER A 374 5.90 4.28 -0.24
N MET A 375 5.51 3.82 0.94
CA MET A 375 5.21 4.66 2.10
C MET A 375 6.44 5.41 2.64
N PHE A 376 7.65 4.86 2.51
CA PHE A 376 8.86 5.61 2.89
C PHE A 376 9.00 6.86 2.02
N PHE A 377 8.87 6.72 0.70
CA PHE A 377 9.04 7.85 -0.22
C PHE A 377 7.88 8.84 -0.16
N ASP A 378 6.63 8.38 -0.09
CA ASP A 378 5.48 9.29 0.00
C ASP A 378 5.45 10.09 1.31
N SER A 379 5.97 9.52 2.42
CA SER A 379 6.03 10.20 3.72
C SER A 379 6.88 11.47 3.67
N MET A 380 7.86 11.52 2.77
CA MET A 380 8.74 12.66 2.55
C MET A 380 7.98 13.91 2.13
N LEU A 381 6.84 13.78 1.45
CA LEU A 381 6.07 14.92 0.94
C LEU A 381 5.45 15.76 2.06
N SER A 382 5.33 15.19 3.26
CA SER A 382 4.88 15.87 4.46
C SER A 382 6.03 16.43 5.32
N ASP A 383 7.28 16.09 4.99
CA ASP A 383 8.45 16.54 5.75
C ASP A 383 8.71 18.04 5.48
N ALA A 384 8.97 18.78 6.57
CA ALA A 384 9.11 20.23 6.52
C ALA A 384 10.27 20.70 5.63
N ASP A 385 11.39 19.97 5.62
CA ASP A 385 12.53 20.27 4.75
C ASP A 385 12.25 19.96 3.29
N TRP A 386 11.55 18.87 2.97
CA TRP A 386 11.09 18.61 1.60
C TRP A 386 10.14 19.71 1.11
N LEU A 387 9.11 20.06 1.91
CA LEU A 387 8.19 21.16 1.59
C LEU A 387 8.96 22.46 1.35
N LYS A 388 9.98 22.75 2.17
CA LYS A 388 10.76 23.98 2.04
C LYS A 388 11.61 24.04 0.78
N LEU A 389 12.15 22.90 0.35
CA LEU A 389 13.05 22.82 -0.81
C LEU A 389 12.28 22.69 -2.14
N TYR A 390 11.19 21.92 -2.16
CA TYR A 390 10.51 21.47 -3.39
C TYR A 390 9.13 22.08 -3.61
N ALA A 391 8.35 22.35 -2.56
CA ALA A 391 7.02 22.93 -2.70
C ALA A 391 7.14 24.45 -2.94
N LYS A 392 7.20 24.82 -4.22
CA LYS A 392 7.32 26.20 -4.69
C LYS A 392 6.11 26.58 -5.54
N ASN A 393 5.66 27.81 -5.37
CA ASN A 393 4.60 28.37 -6.20
C ASN A 393 5.11 28.74 -7.61
N THR A 394 4.22 29.24 -8.47
CA THR A 394 4.54 29.64 -9.85
C THR A 394 5.58 30.76 -9.97
N LYS A 395 5.87 31.50 -8.88
CA LYS A 395 6.92 32.52 -8.82
C LYS A 395 8.25 31.96 -8.29
N GLY A 396 8.31 30.68 -7.95
CA GLY A 396 9.48 30.03 -7.35
C GLY A 396 9.62 30.28 -5.84
N GLU A 397 8.61 30.84 -5.18
CA GLU A 397 8.63 31.11 -3.74
C GLU A 397 8.25 29.83 -2.97
N ALA A 398 9.02 29.49 -1.93
CA ALA A 398 8.77 28.31 -1.09
C ALA A 398 7.57 28.52 -0.15
N VAL A 399 7.00 27.40 0.33
CA VAL A 399 5.95 27.42 1.37
C VAL A 399 6.41 28.26 2.59
N PRO A 400 5.55 29.15 3.13
CA PRO A 400 5.84 29.89 4.34
C PRO A 400 5.94 28.99 5.58
N ASP A 401 6.90 29.25 6.46
CA ASP A 401 7.11 28.50 7.72
C ASP A 401 5.84 28.45 8.57
N LYS A 402 5.09 29.57 8.63
CA LYS A 402 3.82 29.64 9.35
C LYS A 402 2.79 28.64 8.84
N LEU A 403 2.80 28.38 7.54
CA LEU A 403 1.86 27.47 6.90
C LEU A 403 2.24 26.00 7.15
N ILE A 404 3.54 25.68 7.16
CA ILE A 404 4.07 24.38 7.62
C ILE A 404 3.72 24.15 9.09
N HIS A 405 3.93 25.16 9.96
CA HIS A 405 3.55 25.06 11.37
C HIS A 405 2.06 24.83 11.56
N LYS A 406 1.20 25.56 10.82
CA LYS A 406 -0.25 25.35 10.83
C LYS A 406 -0.63 23.93 10.42
N SER A 407 0.07 23.34 9.44
CA SER A 407 -0.13 21.94 9.05
C SER A 407 0.21 20.97 10.20
N ILE A 408 1.32 21.20 10.90
CA ILE A 408 1.72 20.38 12.06
C ILE A 408 0.71 20.52 13.21
N GLU A 409 0.27 21.74 13.53
CA GLU A 409 -0.78 22.01 14.53
C GLU A 409 -2.09 21.25 14.21
N ALA A 410 -2.37 21.08 12.92
CA ALA A 410 -3.55 20.40 12.42
C ALA A 410 -3.46 18.87 12.48
N THR A 411 -2.31 18.28 12.14
CA THR A 411 -2.20 16.83 11.92
C THR A 411 -1.56 16.08 13.08
N GLN A 412 -0.54 16.65 13.72
CA GLN A 412 0.25 15.95 14.75
C GLN A 412 -0.60 15.43 15.92
N PRO A 413 -1.58 16.18 16.47
CA PRO A 413 -2.41 15.67 17.57
C PRO A 413 -3.19 14.41 17.22
N PHE A 414 -3.48 14.19 15.94
CA PHE A 414 -4.33 13.11 15.45
C PHE A 414 -3.57 12.00 14.74
N PHE A 415 -2.24 12.06 14.73
CA PHE A 415 -1.41 11.05 14.07
C PHE A 415 -1.67 9.65 14.65
N ALA A 416 -1.72 9.54 15.99
CA ALA A 416 -2.07 8.29 16.67
C ALA A 416 -3.47 7.76 16.26
N ASN A 417 -4.43 8.65 16.01
CA ASN A 417 -5.78 8.23 15.59
C ASN A 417 -5.78 7.57 14.21
N GLY A 418 -4.99 8.11 13.27
CA GLY A 418 -4.82 7.55 11.94
C GLY A 418 -4.31 6.11 12.00
N GLU A 419 -3.18 5.89 12.67
CA GLU A 419 -2.57 4.56 12.82
C GLU A 419 -3.47 3.59 13.58
N ARG A 420 -4.14 4.06 14.64
CA ARG A 420 -5.06 3.22 15.42
C ARG A 420 -6.32 2.85 14.63
N GLY A 421 -6.70 3.67 13.65
CA GLY A 421 -7.75 3.36 12.67
C GLY A 421 -7.44 2.15 11.80
N ILE A 422 -6.15 1.86 11.57
CA ILE A 422 -5.69 0.62 10.91
C ILE A 422 -5.59 -0.51 11.94
N LEU A 423 -4.99 -0.22 13.10
CA LEU A 423 -4.76 -1.16 14.20
C LEU A 423 -6.02 -1.90 14.64
N VAL A 424 -7.17 -1.24 14.67
CA VAL A 424 -8.44 -1.84 15.15
C VAL A 424 -8.91 -3.02 14.27
N VAL A 425 -8.56 -3.02 12.98
CA VAL A 425 -9.03 -4.01 12.00
C VAL A 425 -8.55 -5.43 12.32
N PRO A 426 -7.24 -5.71 12.50
CA PRO A 426 -6.78 -7.07 12.81
C PRO A 426 -7.34 -7.63 14.13
N TYR A 427 -7.59 -6.79 15.15
CA TYR A 427 -8.25 -7.26 16.38
C TYR A 427 -9.69 -7.71 16.12
N TYR A 428 -10.43 -6.95 15.31
CA TYR A 428 -11.79 -7.29 14.91
C TYR A 428 -11.80 -8.58 14.08
N GLU A 429 -10.99 -8.66 13.03
CA GLU A 429 -10.93 -9.83 12.15
C GLU A 429 -10.50 -11.10 12.90
N TRP A 430 -9.48 -11.00 13.75
CA TRP A 430 -9.08 -12.12 14.61
C TRP A 430 -10.24 -12.63 15.47
N ASN A 431 -11.01 -11.73 16.08
CA ASN A 431 -12.15 -12.10 16.91
C ASN A 431 -13.27 -12.77 16.13
N ILE A 432 -13.71 -12.19 15.00
CA ILE A 432 -14.82 -12.77 14.23
C ILE A 432 -14.45 -14.14 13.65
N TYR A 433 -13.20 -14.34 13.22
CA TYR A 433 -12.74 -15.62 12.69
C TYR A 433 -12.47 -16.66 13.79
N SER A 434 -12.32 -16.24 15.04
CA SER A 434 -12.12 -17.12 16.19
C SER A 434 -13.41 -17.49 16.93
N LEU A 435 -14.54 -16.87 16.59
CA LEU A 435 -15.83 -17.21 17.19
C LEU A 435 -16.23 -18.67 16.85
N PRO A 436 -16.86 -19.38 17.80
CA PRO A 436 -17.61 -20.60 17.49
C PRO A 436 -18.68 -20.31 16.43
N GLU A 437 -18.91 -21.25 15.50
CA GLU A 437 -19.81 -21.02 14.37
C GLU A 437 -21.26 -20.77 14.81
N GLU A 438 -21.68 -21.33 15.94
CA GLU A 438 -22.99 -21.13 16.56
C GLU A 438 -23.18 -19.72 17.16
N GLU A 439 -22.09 -19.00 17.42
CA GLU A 439 -22.12 -17.61 17.91
C GLU A 439 -22.09 -16.58 16.78
N LEU A 440 -21.84 -17.00 15.53
CA LEU A 440 -21.82 -16.10 14.38
C LEU A 440 -23.24 -15.61 14.05
N SER A 441 -23.56 -14.41 14.51
CA SER A 441 -24.78 -13.67 14.17
C SER A 441 -24.47 -12.23 13.74
N ALA A 442 -25.44 -11.60 13.07
CA ALA A 442 -25.31 -10.21 12.66
C ALA A 442 -25.10 -9.30 13.88
N GLU A 443 -25.87 -9.52 14.94
CA GLU A 443 -25.79 -8.77 16.19
C GLU A 443 -24.41 -8.93 16.83
N ARG A 444 -23.86 -10.15 16.82
CA ARG A 444 -22.56 -10.44 17.43
C ARG A 444 -21.41 -9.77 16.69
N LEU A 445 -21.43 -9.79 15.36
CA LEU A 445 -20.42 -9.11 14.52
C LEU A 445 -20.44 -7.59 14.75
N ILE A 446 -21.62 -6.99 14.87
CA ILE A 446 -21.77 -5.55 15.14
C ILE A 446 -21.32 -5.22 16.56
N GLU A 447 -21.69 -6.03 17.56
CA GLU A 447 -21.25 -5.87 18.94
C GLU A 447 -19.72 -5.89 19.05
N LEU A 448 -19.06 -6.84 18.38
CA LEU A 448 -17.60 -6.92 18.34
C LEU A 448 -16.97 -5.71 17.64
N ALA A 449 -17.59 -5.19 16.58
CA ALA A 449 -17.11 -3.97 15.92
C ALA A 449 -17.14 -2.79 16.90
N ARG A 450 -18.27 -2.56 17.58
CA ARG A 450 -18.39 -1.49 18.59
C ARG A 450 -17.43 -1.70 19.77
N HIS A 451 -17.22 -2.94 20.21
CA HIS A 451 -16.28 -3.28 21.27
C HIS A 451 -14.86 -2.83 20.93
N TRP A 452 -14.36 -3.24 19.75
CA TRP A 452 -12.98 -2.97 19.36
C TRP A 452 -12.73 -1.51 18.99
N GLU A 453 -13.68 -0.85 18.34
CA GLU A 453 -13.57 0.60 18.11
C GLU A 453 -13.53 1.38 19.42
N LYS A 454 -14.34 1.01 20.42
CA LYS A 454 -14.26 1.64 21.74
C LYS A 454 -12.92 1.38 22.42
N LYS A 455 -12.44 0.13 22.37
CA LYS A 455 -11.20 -0.27 23.03
C LYS A 455 -9.96 0.35 22.39
N ILE A 456 -9.90 0.42 21.06
CA ILE A 456 -8.73 0.90 20.31
C ILE A 456 -8.85 2.39 20.01
N LEU A 457 -9.98 2.87 19.52
CA LEU A 457 -10.16 4.27 19.10
C LEU A 457 -10.67 5.18 20.22
N GLY A 458 -11.19 4.63 21.31
CA GLY A 458 -11.75 5.41 22.41
C GLY A 458 -13.15 5.98 22.14
N VAL A 459 -13.79 5.60 21.02
CA VAL A 459 -15.12 6.08 20.62
C VAL A 459 -16.13 4.94 20.53
N ASN A 460 -17.39 5.18 20.91
CA ASN A 460 -18.42 4.13 20.89
C ASN A 460 -18.77 3.63 19.48
N CYS A 461 -18.48 4.44 18.46
CA CYS A 461 -18.64 4.10 17.06
C CYS A 461 -17.61 4.88 16.23
N ALA A 462 -16.89 4.21 15.34
CA ALA A 462 -15.93 4.85 14.45
C ALA A 462 -16.63 5.73 13.40
N ALA A 463 -15.96 6.81 13.00
CA ALA A 463 -16.40 7.64 11.87
C ALA A 463 -16.48 6.85 10.56
N ARG A 464 -15.60 5.85 10.39
CA ARG A 464 -15.72 4.81 9.37
C ARG A 464 -16.05 3.49 10.07
N PRO A 465 -17.31 3.04 10.11
CA PRO A 465 -17.68 1.76 10.70
C PRO A 465 -16.84 0.61 10.13
N LEU A 466 -16.35 -0.31 10.96
CA LEU A 466 -15.41 -1.36 10.54
C LEU A 466 -15.87 -2.13 9.30
N LEU A 467 -17.14 -2.55 9.26
CA LEU A 467 -17.67 -3.33 8.15
C LEU A 467 -18.09 -2.50 6.92
N SER A 468 -17.88 -1.18 6.96
CA SER A 468 -17.89 -0.33 5.76
C SER A 468 -16.54 -0.35 5.02
N ILE A 469 -15.50 -0.93 5.60
CA ILE A 469 -14.20 -1.12 4.96
C ILE A 469 -14.31 -2.29 3.99
N PRO A 470 -14.13 -2.07 2.67
CA PRO A 470 -14.36 -3.11 1.66
C PRO A 470 -13.39 -4.28 1.76
N HIS A 471 -12.16 -4.06 2.27
CA HIS A 471 -11.12 -5.09 2.41
C HIS A 471 -11.58 -6.29 3.23
N LEU A 472 -12.43 -6.10 4.24
CA LEU A 472 -12.91 -7.18 5.12
C LEU A 472 -13.92 -8.11 4.41
N LEU A 473 -14.50 -7.64 3.30
CA LEU A 473 -15.66 -8.29 2.68
C LEU A 473 -15.27 -9.33 1.64
N ASP A 474 -14.13 -9.15 0.97
CA ASP A 474 -13.61 -10.04 -0.07
C ASP A 474 -12.49 -10.94 0.47
N LYS A 475 -12.41 -12.19 0.02
CA LYS A 475 -11.45 -13.17 0.58
C LYS A 475 -9.98 -12.82 0.29
N ASP A 476 -9.71 -12.12 -0.82
CA ASP A 476 -8.35 -11.82 -1.24
C ASP A 476 -7.76 -10.70 -0.39
N ALA A 477 -8.59 -9.75 0.06
CA ALA A 477 -8.17 -8.64 0.92
C ALA A 477 -8.37 -8.88 2.43
N ALA A 478 -9.35 -9.70 2.85
CA ALA A 478 -9.65 -9.91 4.27
C ALA A 478 -8.45 -10.48 5.02
N CYS A 479 -8.24 -10.06 6.27
CA CYS A 479 -7.10 -10.42 7.13
C CYS A 479 -5.73 -9.96 6.61
N SER A 480 -5.68 -8.89 5.81
CA SER A 480 -4.42 -8.32 5.26
C SER A 480 -4.21 -6.86 5.64
N TYR A 481 -5.21 -6.19 6.22
CA TYR A 481 -5.21 -4.73 6.45
C TYR A 481 -4.11 -4.27 7.42
N GLN A 482 -3.64 -5.14 8.31
CA GLN A 482 -2.48 -4.90 9.16
C GLN A 482 -1.19 -4.62 8.37
N GLY A 483 -1.10 -5.06 7.11
CA GLY A 483 0.05 -4.84 6.23
C GLY A 483 0.43 -3.37 6.13
N TYR A 484 -0.55 -2.45 6.04
CA TYR A 484 -0.32 -1.01 6.01
C TYR A 484 0.30 -0.47 7.30
N LEU A 485 -0.18 -0.93 8.46
CA LEU A 485 0.37 -0.48 9.75
C LEU A 485 1.78 -1.02 9.96
N LEU A 486 2.01 -2.29 9.63
CA LEU A 486 3.34 -2.89 9.68
C LEU A 486 4.32 -2.16 8.74
N ALA A 487 3.88 -1.83 7.52
CA ALA A 487 4.69 -1.04 6.59
C ALA A 487 5.07 0.32 7.20
N ASN A 488 4.11 1.05 7.79
CA ASN A 488 4.40 2.33 8.40
C ASN A 488 5.33 2.22 9.63
N MET A 489 5.20 1.16 10.43
CA MET A 489 6.16 0.87 11.51
C MET A 489 7.58 0.71 10.95
N ALA A 490 7.74 -0.05 9.87
CA ALA A 490 9.00 -0.25 9.18
C ALA A 490 9.53 1.05 8.55
N VAL A 491 8.66 1.90 7.99
CA VAL A 491 9.02 3.25 7.49
C VAL A 491 9.66 4.07 8.60
N TYR A 492 9.04 4.19 9.76
CA TYR A 492 9.57 5.01 10.85
C TYR A 492 10.80 4.40 11.52
N GLN A 493 10.92 3.06 11.57
CA GLN A 493 12.16 2.39 11.97
C GLN A 493 13.31 2.70 11.00
N THR A 494 13.04 2.66 9.70
CA THR A 494 13.99 2.98 8.62
C THR A 494 14.41 4.45 8.67
N ARG A 495 13.45 5.37 8.81
CA ARG A 495 13.67 6.82 8.93
C ARG A 495 14.53 7.13 10.16
N ALA A 496 14.22 6.54 11.32
CA ALA A 496 15.00 6.73 12.54
C ALA A 496 16.46 6.25 12.38
N TRP A 497 16.68 5.16 11.66
CA TRP A 497 18.02 4.69 11.32
C TRP A 497 18.77 5.71 10.45
N PHE A 498 18.19 6.15 9.32
CA PHE A 498 18.85 7.14 8.45
C PHE A 498 19.12 8.47 9.15
N LEU A 499 18.19 8.95 9.98
CA LEU A 499 18.37 10.17 10.77
C LEU A 499 19.51 10.03 11.78
N ARG A 500 19.68 8.86 12.40
CA ARG A 500 20.79 8.62 13.34
C ARG A 500 22.13 8.51 12.61
N GLU A 501 22.19 7.76 11.51
CA GLU A 501 23.45 7.49 10.81
C GLU A 501 23.92 8.68 9.96
N TYR A 502 23.00 9.43 9.35
CA TYR A 502 23.32 10.48 8.38
C TYR A 502 22.78 11.87 8.75
N GLY A 503 21.87 11.98 9.72
CA GLY A 503 21.37 13.26 10.23
C GLY A 503 20.23 13.91 9.43
N TYR A 504 19.84 13.36 8.27
CA TYR A 504 18.77 13.91 7.44
C TYR A 504 18.24 12.89 6.42
N LEU A 505 17.04 13.14 5.90
CA LEU A 505 16.38 12.31 4.90
C LEU A 505 16.33 12.98 3.53
N THR A 506 15.80 14.21 3.44
CA THR A 506 15.64 14.91 2.16
C THR A 506 16.97 15.17 1.50
N ASP A 507 17.09 14.68 0.26
CA ASP A 507 18.30 14.71 -0.57
C ASP A 507 19.48 13.92 0.02
N ASN A 508 19.25 12.92 0.88
CA ASN A 508 20.32 12.07 1.37
C ASN A 508 20.72 11.01 0.33
N PRO A 509 21.92 11.10 -0.29
CA PRO A 509 22.33 10.23 -1.39
C PRO A 509 22.60 8.77 -0.99
N HIS A 510 22.56 8.47 0.31
CA HIS A 510 22.75 7.11 0.81
C HIS A 510 21.46 6.28 0.79
N ILE A 511 20.27 6.91 0.73
CA ILE A 511 18.99 6.23 0.86
C ILE A 511 18.81 5.14 -0.21
N GLY A 512 18.89 5.52 -1.49
CA GLY A 512 18.62 4.59 -2.59
C GLY A 512 19.57 3.40 -2.59
N ASN A 513 20.86 3.62 -2.35
CA ASN A 513 21.86 2.55 -2.31
C ASN A 513 21.65 1.59 -1.13
N MET A 514 21.35 2.11 0.06
CA MET A 514 21.12 1.28 1.25
C MET A 514 19.82 0.47 1.11
N LEU A 515 18.73 1.09 0.62
CA LEU A 515 17.49 0.36 0.38
C LEU A 515 17.65 -0.68 -0.74
N ALA A 516 18.38 -0.35 -1.83
CA ALA A 516 18.68 -1.30 -2.89
C ALA A 516 19.44 -2.53 -2.38
N GLN A 517 20.42 -2.32 -1.50
CA GLN A 517 21.22 -3.42 -0.95
C GLN A 517 20.43 -4.28 0.05
N HIS A 518 19.74 -3.65 0.99
CA HIS A 518 19.22 -4.35 2.17
C HIS A 518 17.76 -4.76 2.04
N TYR A 519 16.95 -3.98 1.31
CA TYR A 519 15.54 -4.26 1.11
C TYR A 519 15.40 -4.91 -0.27
N TRP A 520 15.69 -4.18 -1.35
CA TRP A 520 15.22 -4.56 -2.68
C TRP A 520 15.97 -5.74 -3.32
N ALA A 521 17.30 -5.78 -3.28
CA ALA A 521 18.11 -6.80 -3.93
C ALA A 521 17.73 -8.25 -3.56
N PRO A 522 17.43 -8.57 -2.28
CA PRO A 522 16.90 -9.87 -1.87
C PRO A 522 15.58 -10.29 -2.51
N GLY A 523 14.71 -9.35 -2.91
CA GLY A 523 13.31 -9.66 -3.26
C GLY A 523 12.63 -10.46 -2.15
N ASN A 524 11.73 -11.39 -2.53
CA ASN A 524 11.06 -12.25 -1.53
C ASN A 524 11.88 -13.46 -1.07
N SER A 525 13.21 -13.46 -1.23
CA SER A 525 14.07 -14.54 -0.71
C SER A 525 14.25 -14.50 0.82
N ILE A 526 14.01 -13.35 1.46
CA ILE A 526 14.09 -13.16 2.91
C ILE A 526 12.76 -12.63 3.47
N SER A 527 12.58 -12.63 4.79
CA SER A 527 11.39 -12.04 5.42
C SER A 527 11.48 -10.52 5.53
N HIS A 528 10.34 -9.84 5.74
CA HIS A 528 10.34 -8.41 5.99
C HIS A 528 11.21 -8.04 7.22
N ASN A 529 11.11 -8.82 8.30
CA ASN A 529 11.96 -8.65 9.47
C ASN A 529 13.46 -8.76 9.15
N ASP A 530 13.85 -9.68 8.26
CA ASP A 530 15.25 -9.84 7.88
C ASP A 530 15.78 -8.66 7.08
N THR A 531 14.94 -7.99 6.28
CA THR A 531 15.32 -6.75 5.58
C THR A 531 15.63 -5.63 6.60
N LEU A 532 14.80 -5.49 7.64
CA LEU A 532 14.99 -4.52 8.72
C LEU A 532 16.23 -4.82 9.55
N LEU A 533 16.47 -6.09 9.90
CA LEU A 533 17.70 -6.52 10.57
C LEU A 533 18.94 -6.22 9.72
N SER A 534 18.85 -6.48 8.42
CA SER A 534 19.95 -6.26 7.48
C SER A 534 20.36 -4.79 7.40
N LEU A 535 19.40 -3.86 7.33
CA LEU A 535 19.68 -2.42 7.28
C LEU A 535 19.99 -1.84 8.66
N THR A 536 19.13 -2.12 9.64
CA THR A 536 19.08 -1.38 10.90
C THR A 536 19.83 -2.03 12.05
N GLY A 537 20.14 -3.33 11.94
CA GLY A 537 20.66 -4.14 13.03
C GLY A 537 19.62 -4.47 14.10
N GLU A 538 18.38 -4.02 13.93
CA GLU A 538 17.27 -4.20 14.86
C GLU A 538 16.12 -4.94 14.17
N GLY A 539 15.47 -5.87 14.89
CA GLY A 539 14.29 -6.57 14.40
C GLY A 539 13.08 -5.65 14.25
N PHE A 540 12.00 -6.18 13.71
CA PHE A 540 10.78 -5.42 13.51
C PHE A 540 10.24 -4.82 14.83
N THR A 541 9.99 -3.50 14.87
CA THR A 541 9.40 -2.84 16.04
C THR A 541 8.54 -1.62 15.67
N GLY A 542 7.40 -1.47 16.35
CA GLY A 542 6.52 -0.30 16.21
C GLY A 542 6.97 0.94 16.99
N LYS A 543 8.03 0.85 17.80
CA LYS A 543 8.39 1.90 18.78
C LYS A 543 8.70 3.27 18.16
N TYR A 544 9.27 3.30 16.95
CA TYR A 544 9.63 4.55 16.27
C TYR A 544 8.40 5.28 15.73
N LEU A 545 7.44 4.53 15.17
CA LEU A 545 6.13 5.08 14.81
C LEU A 545 5.38 5.54 16.05
N ALA A 546 5.40 4.76 17.14
CA ALA A 546 4.75 5.16 18.39
C ALA A 546 5.36 6.44 18.98
N ALA A 547 6.69 6.57 18.96
CA ALA A 547 7.36 7.80 19.36
C ALA A 547 6.92 8.99 18.50
N HIS A 548 6.78 8.81 17.18
CA HIS A 548 6.26 9.84 16.28
C HIS A 548 4.82 10.24 16.61
N CYS A 549 3.94 9.27 16.86
CA CYS A 549 2.55 9.48 17.30
C CYS A 549 2.46 10.30 18.60
N ASN A 550 3.42 10.10 19.51
CA ASN A 550 3.42 10.68 20.85
C ASN A 550 4.04 12.09 20.92
N ARG A 551 4.58 12.63 19.83
CA ARG A 551 5.16 13.99 19.83
C ARG A 551 4.08 15.04 20.04
N SER A 552 4.38 16.02 20.87
CA SER A 552 3.60 17.25 20.94
C SER A 552 3.79 18.09 19.67
N VAL A 553 2.85 19.00 19.43
CA VAL A 553 2.96 20.01 18.35
C VAL A 553 4.24 20.83 18.49
N ALA A 554 4.63 21.19 19.72
CA ALA A 554 5.83 21.98 19.97
C ALA A 554 7.12 21.24 19.62
N GLU A 555 7.20 19.95 19.96
CA GLU A 555 8.34 19.09 19.59
C GLU A 555 8.40 18.89 18.08
N ALA A 556 7.29 18.54 17.45
CA ALA A 556 7.22 18.36 16.00
C ALA A 556 7.59 19.66 15.24
N TRP A 557 7.19 20.82 15.75
CA TRP A 557 7.58 22.11 15.18
C TRP A 557 9.07 22.41 15.38
N GLN A 558 9.63 22.16 16.56
CA GLN A 558 11.06 22.35 16.83
C GLN A 558 11.94 21.46 15.93
N GLU A 559 11.52 20.21 15.71
CA GLU A 559 12.16 19.29 14.77
C GLU A 559 12.07 19.82 13.33
N ALA A 560 10.88 20.27 12.90
CA ALA A 560 10.67 20.86 11.57
C ALA A 560 11.53 22.11 11.33
N GLN A 561 11.65 23.00 12.32
CA GLN A 561 12.53 24.18 12.22
C GLN A 561 14.00 23.76 12.06
N THR A 562 14.42 22.74 12.80
CA THR A 562 15.79 22.22 12.76
C THR A 562 16.09 21.56 11.40
N SER A 563 15.16 20.76 10.88
CA SER A 563 15.32 20.09 9.57
C SER A 563 15.35 21.12 8.44
N MET A 564 14.43 22.08 8.41
CA MET A 564 14.40 23.16 7.41
C MET A 564 15.68 24.00 7.42
N ALA A 565 16.13 24.43 8.59
CA ALA A 565 17.36 25.22 8.72
C ALA A 565 18.59 24.43 8.25
N SER A 566 18.67 23.14 8.63
CA SER A 566 19.75 22.26 8.19
C SER A 566 19.72 22.06 6.67
N ALA A 567 18.55 21.83 6.09
CA ALA A 567 18.38 21.63 4.67
C ALA A 567 18.79 22.85 3.84
N LEU A 568 18.41 24.06 4.27
CA LEU A 568 18.80 25.31 3.62
C LEU A 568 20.30 25.61 3.74
N ALA A 569 20.97 25.09 4.77
CA ALA A 569 22.41 25.23 4.96
C ALA A 569 23.24 24.17 4.21
N ARG A 570 22.62 23.06 3.79
CA ARG A 570 23.29 22.00 3.02
C ARG A 570 23.50 22.43 1.56
N ILE A 571 24.63 22.02 1.00
CA ILE A 571 24.82 22.06 -0.46
C ILE A 571 24.06 20.86 -1.03
N PRO A 572 23.06 21.05 -1.90
CA PRO A 572 22.29 19.94 -2.45
C PRO A 572 23.19 19.06 -3.32
N PRO A 573 23.12 17.72 -3.19
CA PRO A 573 23.83 16.84 -4.09
C PRO A 573 23.30 17.03 -5.53
N PRO A 574 24.12 16.74 -6.55
CA PRO A 574 23.65 16.71 -7.93
C PRO A 574 22.58 15.63 -8.09
N VAL A 575 21.56 15.94 -8.89
CA VAL A 575 20.52 14.97 -9.28
C VAL A 575 21.19 13.86 -10.09
N GLN A 576 21.21 12.64 -9.57
CA GLN A 576 21.71 11.49 -10.32
C GLN A 576 20.66 11.03 -11.34
N PRO A 577 21.08 10.49 -12.50
CA PRO A 577 20.17 9.83 -13.41
C PRO A 577 19.47 8.67 -12.70
N LEU A 578 18.16 8.55 -12.90
CA LEU A 578 17.37 7.44 -12.36
C LEU A 578 17.71 6.09 -13.00
N GLN A 579 18.49 6.07 -14.09
CA GLN A 579 18.81 4.86 -14.83
C GLN A 579 17.53 4.12 -15.30
N ALA A 580 16.63 4.86 -15.95
CA ALA A 580 15.40 4.33 -16.55
C ALA A 580 15.04 5.08 -17.83
N ALA A 581 14.39 4.38 -18.76
CA ALA A 581 13.64 5.00 -19.84
C ALA A 581 12.23 5.32 -19.31
N ILE A 582 11.85 6.60 -19.32
CA ILE A 582 10.61 7.08 -18.71
C ILE A 582 9.75 7.74 -19.77
N GLN A 583 8.49 7.34 -19.84
CA GLN A 583 7.47 7.99 -20.64
C GLN A 583 6.20 8.23 -19.81
N THR A 584 5.57 9.37 -20.01
CA THR A 584 4.24 9.67 -19.45
C THR A 584 3.21 9.65 -20.57
N VAL A 585 2.06 9.01 -20.33
CA VAL A 585 1.00 8.82 -21.30
C VAL A 585 -0.37 9.26 -20.77
N HIS A 586 -1.31 9.50 -21.67
CA HIS A 586 -2.73 9.61 -21.39
C HIS A 586 -3.49 8.61 -22.26
N GLY A 587 -3.71 7.39 -21.74
CA GLY A 587 -4.12 6.27 -22.58
C GLY A 587 -3.01 5.91 -23.55
N GLU A 588 -3.29 5.96 -24.86
CA GLU A 588 -2.30 5.68 -25.91
C GLU A 588 -1.48 6.91 -26.34
N GLU A 589 -1.85 8.11 -25.87
CA GLU A 589 -1.19 9.35 -26.23
C GLU A 589 0.08 9.57 -25.40
N LEU A 590 1.23 9.70 -26.06
CA LEU A 590 2.48 10.10 -25.41
C LEU A 590 2.45 11.59 -25.06
N LEU A 591 2.64 11.92 -23.77
CA LEU A 591 2.70 13.30 -23.29
C LEU A 591 4.14 13.82 -23.20
N ALA A 592 5.06 13.00 -22.69
CA ALA A 592 6.46 13.37 -22.49
C ALA A 592 7.34 12.12 -22.34
N SER A 593 8.63 12.23 -22.66
CA SER A 593 9.62 11.17 -22.40
C SER A 593 11.01 11.72 -22.13
N ASN A 594 11.86 10.96 -21.43
CA ASN A 594 13.25 11.34 -21.20
C ASN A 594 14.23 10.87 -22.32
N SER A 595 13.70 10.54 -23.50
CA SER A 595 14.51 10.06 -24.63
C SER A 595 15.58 11.07 -25.10
N GLU A 596 15.31 12.37 -24.95
CA GLU A 596 16.30 13.43 -25.18
C GLU A 596 17.05 13.82 -23.90
N SER A 597 16.31 14.13 -22.82
CA SER A 597 16.82 14.40 -21.47
C SER A 597 15.67 14.49 -20.47
N ASP A 598 15.96 14.35 -19.19
CA ASP A 598 14.96 14.58 -18.13
C ASP A 598 14.42 16.02 -18.17
N THR A 599 15.25 17.01 -18.49
CA THR A 599 14.81 18.43 -18.59
C THR A 599 13.81 18.65 -19.73
N ALA A 600 14.01 17.99 -20.87
CA ALA A 600 13.05 18.04 -21.98
C ALA A 600 11.72 17.39 -21.55
N MET A 601 11.77 16.22 -20.91
CA MET A 601 10.58 15.55 -20.38
C MET A 601 9.77 16.44 -19.43
N PHE A 602 10.44 17.17 -18.53
CA PHE A 602 9.75 18.07 -17.59
C PHE A 602 9.04 19.22 -18.31
N ALA A 603 9.71 19.83 -19.28
CA ALA A 603 9.15 20.93 -20.07
C ALA A 603 7.94 20.47 -20.89
N ASP A 604 8.03 19.30 -21.54
CA ASP A 604 6.95 18.74 -22.34
C ASP A 604 5.75 18.37 -21.47
N PHE A 605 5.99 17.70 -20.33
CA PHE A 605 4.93 17.34 -19.39
C PHE A 605 4.22 18.58 -18.83
N GLU A 606 4.97 19.58 -18.38
CA GLU A 606 4.40 20.83 -17.87
C GLU A 606 3.60 21.57 -18.95
N ALA A 607 4.13 21.66 -20.18
CA ALA A 607 3.43 22.29 -21.30
C ALA A 607 2.11 21.57 -21.60
N GLU A 608 2.09 20.25 -21.52
CA GLU A 608 0.93 19.43 -21.82
C GLU A 608 -0.15 19.51 -20.74
N ILE A 609 0.24 19.53 -19.45
CA ILE A 609 -0.70 19.82 -18.35
C ILE A 609 -1.30 21.21 -18.51
N ASN A 610 -0.46 22.22 -18.77
CA ASN A 610 -0.95 23.59 -18.97
C ASN A 610 -1.91 23.66 -20.15
N ARG A 611 -1.60 23.03 -21.29
CA ARG A 611 -2.47 23.04 -22.49
C ARG A 611 -3.86 22.42 -22.25
N ARG A 612 -3.96 21.43 -21.35
CA ARG A 612 -5.20 20.69 -21.08
C ARG A 612 -6.10 21.38 -20.05
N TYR A 613 -5.50 22.04 -19.06
CA TYR A 613 -6.20 22.50 -17.86
C TYR A 613 -6.13 24.03 -17.65
N HIS A 614 -5.35 24.77 -18.45
CA HIS A 614 -5.17 26.23 -18.37
C HIS A 614 -5.21 26.90 -19.75
#